data_AF-A0AAF0VFI6-F1
#
_entry.id   AF-A0AAF0VFI6-F1
#
_cell.length_a   1.000
_cell.length_b   1.000
_cell.length_c   1.000
_cell.angle_alpha   90.00
_cell.angle_beta   90.00
_cell.angle_gamma   90.00
#
_symmetry.space_group_name_H-M   'P 1'
#
loop_
_entity.id
_entity.type
_entity.pdbx_description
1 polymer ?
#
loop_
_entity_poly.entity_id
_entity_poly.type
_entity_poly.pdbx_seq_one_letter_code
_entity_poly.pdbx_strand_id
1 'polypeptide(L)'
;MTYGAQYRTTMAGLMDGADDDMTLANEWQARLKMPGRERWMNEVTGARLVHGLSTPRFRDMVAWSLSAAVPTPAGMVAAARGEGLDAAIGHVLHDAGWRPDEERLTAADLDLNVLLDLGADKTTVFGLKALISWMAGDPTRAQICLAASPSLDAAGVCVAWCLRHGVLPAGRETTPMTANVPDPFAA
;
A
#
# COMPACT_ATOMS: atom_id res chain seq x y z
N MET A 1 22.07 -10.81 -26.33
CA MET A 1 20.61 -10.84 -26.08
C MET A 1 20.43 -10.76 -24.58
N THR A 2 19.83 -9.68 -24.11
CA THR A 2 19.77 -9.28 -22.70
C THR A 2 18.69 -10.08 -21.96
N TYR A 3 19.04 -10.65 -20.80
CA TYR A 3 18.17 -11.45 -19.91
C TYR A 3 16.77 -10.86 -19.70
N GLY A 4 16.63 -9.53 -19.66
CA GLY A 4 15.35 -8.84 -19.47
C GLY A 4 14.34 -8.98 -20.63
N ALA A 5 14.77 -9.32 -21.85
CA ALA A 5 13.86 -9.53 -22.98
C ALA A 5 13.25 -10.93 -22.96
N GLN A 6 14.03 -11.95 -22.58
CA GLN A 6 13.51 -13.31 -22.35
C GLN A 6 12.62 -13.37 -21.11
N TYR A 7 12.88 -12.55 -20.09
CA TYR A 7 12.03 -12.44 -18.89
C TYR A 7 10.59 -11.98 -19.22
N ARG A 8 10.43 -10.98 -20.10
CA ARG A 8 9.10 -10.50 -20.50
C ARG A 8 8.32 -11.54 -21.30
N THR A 9 8.99 -12.25 -22.21
CA THR A 9 8.31 -13.19 -23.11
C THR A 9 7.87 -14.47 -22.40
N THR A 10 8.66 -14.98 -21.45
CA THR A 10 8.30 -16.16 -20.67
C THR A 10 7.20 -15.87 -19.64
N MET A 11 7.19 -14.66 -19.06
CA MET A 11 6.15 -14.25 -18.10
C MET A 11 4.82 -13.96 -18.80
N ALA A 12 4.82 -13.40 -20.01
CA ALA A 12 3.58 -13.13 -20.75
C ALA A 12 2.76 -14.40 -21.03
N GLY A 13 3.40 -15.56 -21.25
CA GLY A 13 2.71 -16.84 -21.47
C GLY A 13 2.18 -17.53 -20.20
N LEU A 14 2.63 -17.11 -19.01
CA LEU A 14 2.11 -17.54 -17.70
C LEU A 14 1.03 -16.58 -17.17
N MET A 15 0.90 -15.39 -17.77
CA MET A 15 0.02 -14.27 -17.37
C MET A 15 -1.36 -14.27 -18.05
N ASP A 16 -1.71 -15.29 -18.85
CA ASP A 16 -3.06 -15.42 -19.46
C ASP A 16 -4.17 -15.69 -18.43
N GLY A 17 -3.80 -15.93 -17.17
CA GLY A 17 -4.68 -15.71 -16.03
C GLY A 17 -4.29 -14.41 -15.35
N ALA A 18 -4.96 -13.31 -15.69
CA ALA A 18 -4.98 -12.14 -14.81
C ALA A 18 -5.37 -12.63 -13.40
N ASP A 19 -4.40 -12.61 -12.48
CA ASP A 19 -4.51 -13.21 -11.16
C ASP A 19 -5.77 -12.67 -10.49
N ASP A 20 -6.71 -13.57 -10.17
CA ASP A 20 -7.98 -13.20 -9.58
C ASP A 20 -7.71 -12.37 -8.30
N ASP A 21 -8.49 -11.31 -8.06
CA ASP A 21 -8.30 -10.41 -6.91
C ASP A 21 -8.09 -11.19 -5.59
N MET A 22 -8.74 -12.36 -5.44
CA MET A 22 -8.57 -13.25 -4.29
C MET A 22 -7.19 -13.87 -4.22
N THR A 23 -6.60 -14.28 -5.34
CA THR A 23 -5.23 -14.81 -5.38
C THR A 23 -4.23 -13.75 -4.87
N LEU A 24 -4.32 -12.53 -5.40
CA LEU A 24 -3.48 -11.42 -4.94
C LEU A 24 -3.73 -11.08 -3.46
N ALA A 25 -4.99 -11.05 -3.03
CA ALA A 25 -5.34 -10.80 -1.63
C ALA A 25 -4.84 -11.91 -0.69
N ASN A 26 -4.88 -13.17 -1.12
CA ASN A 26 -4.34 -14.30 -0.34
C ASN A 26 -2.82 -14.23 -0.23
N GLU A 27 -2.12 -13.97 -1.33
CA GLU A 27 -0.66 -13.83 -1.33
C GLU A 27 -0.24 -12.67 -0.42
N TRP A 28 -0.90 -11.51 -0.55
CA TRP A 28 -0.64 -10.36 0.31
C TRP A 28 -0.98 -10.62 1.78
N GLN A 29 -2.11 -11.25 2.09
CA GLN A 29 -2.44 -11.56 3.48
C GLN A 29 -1.43 -12.55 4.10
N ALA A 30 -0.95 -13.53 3.32
CA ALA A 30 0.08 -14.45 3.79
C ALA A 30 1.37 -13.70 4.12
N ARG A 31 1.74 -12.70 3.30
CA ARG A 31 2.88 -11.81 3.58
C ARG A 31 2.74 -11.10 4.92
N LEU A 32 1.58 -10.52 5.21
CA LEU A 32 1.34 -9.78 6.46
C LEU A 32 1.46 -10.65 7.73
N LYS A 33 1.24 -11.97 7.61
CA LYS A 33 1.31 -12.91 8.73
C LYS A 33 2.70 -13.49 8.99
N MET A 34 3.67 -13.25 8.10
CA MET A 34 5.05 -13.71 8.31
C MET A 34 5.78 -12.69 9.19
N PRO A 35 6.34 -13.04 10.35
CA PRO A 35 7.16 -12.12 11.14
C PRO A 35 8.63 -12.12 10.71
N GLY A 36 9.37 -11.05 11.04
CA GLY A 36 10.84 -11.08 11.13
C GLY A 36 11.64 -10.90 9.83
N ARG A 37 12.91 -11.33 9.85
CA ARG A 37 13.93 -11.15 8.78
C ARG A 37 13.97 -12.29 7.75
N GLU A 38 13.34 -13.43 8.02
CA GLU A 38 13.34 -14.61 7.13
C GLU A 38 12.19 -14.58 6.11
N ARG A 39 11.90 -13.40 5.58
CA ARG A 39 10.77 -13.14 4.66
C ARG A 39 11.09 -13.53 3.23
N TRP A 40 11.36 -14.82 2.98
CA TRP A 40 11.55 -15.28 1.61
C TRP A 40 10.28 -15.05 0.77
N MET A 41 10.43 -14.39 -0.38
CA MET A 41 9.39 -14.22 -1.39
C MET A 41 9.84 -14.95 -2.65
N ASN A 42 9.08 -15.98 -3.04
CA ASN A 42 9.39 -16.70 -4.26
C ASN A 42 9.14 -15.82 -5.50
N GLU A 43 9.81 -16.12 -6.60
CA GLU A 43 9.77 -15.31 -7.82
C GLU A 43 8.36 -15.17 -8.40
N VAL A 44 7.52 -16.20 -8.31
CA VAL A 44 6.14 -16.17 -8.83
C VAL A 44 5.29 -15.20 -8.01
N THR A 45 5.28 -15.32 -6.69
CA THR A 45 4.59 -14.40 -5.79
C THR A 45 5.13 -12.97 -5.95
N GLY A 46 6.45 -12.81 -6.05
CA GLY A 46 7.05 -11.50 -6.30
C GLY A 46 6.55 -10.86 -7.59
N ALA A 47 6.57 -11.61 -8.70
CA ALA A 47 6.08 -11.11 -9.98
C ALA A 47 4.58 -10.77 -9.98
N ARG A 48 3.75 -11.60 -9.33
CA ARG A 48 2.32 -11.35 -9.16
C ARG A 48 2.04 -10.10 -8.36
N LEU A 49 2.70 -9.92 -7.22
CA LEU A 49 2.53 -8.75 -6.37
C LEU A 49 3.06 -7.47 -7.06
N VAL A 50 4.19 -7.55 -7.76
CA VAL A 50 4.70 -6.44 -8.59
C VAL A 50 3.69 -6.05 -9.66
N HIS A 51 3.15 -7.04 -10.39
CA HIS A 51 2.11 -6.79 -11.38
C HIS A 51 0.83 -6.25 -10.75
N GLY A 52 0.39 -6.82 -9.64
CA GLY A 52 -0.76 -6.37 -8.85
C GLY A 52 -0.62 -4.90 -8.46
N LEU A 53 0.55 -4.47 -7.95
CA LEU A 53 0.82 -3.08 -7.58
C LEU A 53 0.73 -2.11 -8.78
N SER A 54 0.72 -2.57 -10.03
CA SER A 54 0.41 -1.71 -11.17
C SER A 54 -1.08 -1.37 -11.29
N THR A 55 -1.95 -2.07 -10.58
CA THR A 55 -3.41 -1.90 -10.61
C THR A 55 -3.90 -1.09 -9.41
N PRO A 56 -4.85 -0.14 -9.60
CA PRO A 56 -5.46 0.59 -8.48
C PRO A 56 -6.12 -0.35 -7.47
N ARG A 57 -6.82 -1.38 -7.97
CA ARG A 57 -7.57 -2.32 -7.12
C ARG A 57 -6.70 -3.03 -6.10
N PHE A 58 -5.52 -3.51 -6.49
CA PHE A 58 -4.62 -4.15 -5.53
C PHE A 58 -3.99 -3.15 -4.56
N ARG A 59 -3.72 -1.91 -4.97
CA ARG A 59 -3.27 -0.85 -4.05
C ARG A 59 -4.32 -0.57 -2.97
N ASP A 60 -5.60 -0.55 -3.35
CA ASP A 60 -6.71 -0.37 -2.40
C ASP A 60 -6.80 -1.56 -1.43
N MET A 61 -6.62 -2.79 -1.93
CA MET A 61 -6.54 -3.98 -1.07
C MET A 61 -5.39 -3.90 -0.06
N VAL A 62 -4.21 -3.42 -0.51
CA VAL A 62 -3.06 -3.19 0.38
C VAL A 62 -3.42 -2.16 1.44
N ALA A 63 -3.94 -0.98 1.05
CA ALA A 63 -4.31 0.06 2.01
C ALA A 63 -5.36 -0.42 3.03
N TRP A 64 -6.40 -1.12 2.57
CA TRP A 64 -7.44 -1.65 3.45
C TRP A 64 -6.92 -2.73 4.41
N SER A 65 -5.99 -3.57 3.95
CA SER A 65 -5.38 -4.59 4.81
C SER A 65 -4.65 -4.01 6.03
N LEU A 66 -4.21 -2.76 5.93
CA LEU A 66 -3.49 -2.04 6.98
C LEU A 66 -4.43 -1.25 7.90
N SER A 67 -5.62 -0.85 7.42
CA SER A 67 -6.64 -0.17 8.23
C SER A 67 -7.52 -1.13 9.03
N ALA A 68 -7.86 -2.30 8.49
CA ALA A 68 -8.80 -3.21 9.15
C ALA A 68 -8.17 -3.89 10.37
N ALA A 69 -8.92 -4.05 11.47
CA ALA A 69 -8.44 -4.75 12.66
C ALA A 69 -8.02 -6.20 12.34
N VAL A 70 -8.86 -6.94 11.60
CA VAL A 70 -8.58 -8.30 11.13
C VAL A 70 -8.90 -8.39 9.63
N PRO A 71 -7.92 -8.14 8.76
CA PRO A 71 -8.16 -8.11 7.33
C PRO A 71 -8.29 -9.54 6.83
N THR A 72 -9.35 -9.84 6.07
CA THR A 72 -9.50 -11.11 5.35
C THR A 72 -9.33 -10.86 3.85
N PRO A 73 -8.90 -11.86 3.05
CA PRO A 73 -8.73 -11.66 1.61
C PRO A 73 -10.06 -11.27 0.95
N ALA A 74 -11.17 -11.92 1.34
CA ALA A 74 -12.50 -11.56 0.88
C ALA A 74 -12.90 -10.12 1.28
N GLY A 75 -12.55 -9.68 2.49
CA GLY A 75 -12.77 -8.31 2.94
C GLY A 75 -11.97 -7.28 2.14
N MET A 76 -10.70 -7.58 1.84
CA MET A 76 -9.86 -6.73 0.98
C MET A 76 -10.49 -6.57 -0.41
N VAL A 77 -10.88 -7.69 -1.03
CA VAL A 77 -11.51 -7.69 -2.36
C VAL A 77 -12.83 -6.93 -2.36
N ALA A 78 -13.66 -7.12 -1.34
CA ALA A 78 -14.93 -6.42 -1.20
C ALA A 78 -14.72 -4.91 -1.05
N ALA A 79 -13.79 -4.48 -0.20
CA ALA A 79 -13.48 -3.08 0.02
C ALA A 79 -12.94 -2.40 -1.24
N ALA A 80 -12.01 -3.04 -1.95
CA ALA A 80 -11.45 -2.52 -3.20
C ALA A 80 -12.47 -2.46 -4.36
N ARG A 81 -13.61 -3.18 -4.26
CA ARG A 81 -14.69 -3.13 -5.25
C ARG A 81 -15.79 -2.12 -4.90
N GLY A 82 -16.02 -1.91 -3.61
CA GLY A 82 -17.12 -1.08 -3.12
C GLY A 82 -16.71 0.36 -2.85
N GLU A 83 -15.65 0.54 -2.07
CA GLU A 83 -15.41 1.81 -1.38
C GLU A 83 -14.02 2.42 -1.66
N GLY A 84 -13.03 1.61 -2.07
CA GLY A 84 -11.71 2.12 -2.46
C GLY A 84 -10.82 2.59 -1.31
N LEU A 85 -9.80 3.39 -1.65
CA LEU A 85 -8.75 3.86 -0.74
C LEU A 85 -9.25 4.90 0.29
N ASP A 86 -10.14 5.79 -0.12
CA ASP A 86 -10.70 6.85 0.69
C ASP A 86 -11.47 6.30 1.88
N ALA A 87 -12.23 5.22 1.71
CA ALA A 87 -12.91 4.57 2.82
C ALA A 87 -11.95 3.91 3.83
N ALA A 88 -10.84 3.33 3.36
CA ALA A 88 -9.82 2.81 4.26
C ALA A 88 -9.23 3.92 5.12
N ILE A 89 -8.99 5.11 4.56
CA ILE A 89 -8.47 6.27 5.28
C ILE A 89 -9.54 6.89 6.19
N GLY A 90 -10.77 7.04 5.70
CA GLY A 90 -11.91 7.54 6.47
C GLY A 90 -12.19 6.71 7.72
N HIS A 91 -12.15 5.37 7.60
CA HIS A 91 -12.28 4.46 8.74
C HIS A 91 -11.22 4.76 9.82
N VAL A 92 -9.95 4.87 9.42
CA VAL A 92 -8.82 5.13 10.32
C VAL A 92 -8.88 6.54 10.94
N LEU A 93 -9.37 7.53 10.20
CA LEU A 93 -9.50 8.90 10.67
C LEU A 93 -10.60 9.06 11.72
N HIS A 94 -11.77 8.47 11.46
CA HIS A 94 -12.97 8.73 12.26
C HIS A 94 -13.17 7.77 13.44
N ASP A 95 -12.50 6.63 13.46
CA ASP A 95 -12.52 5.71 14.61
C ASP A 95 -11.48 6.12 15.67
N ALA A 96 -11.93 6.79 16.73
CA ALA A 96 -11.09 7.19 17.86
C ALA A 96 -10.46 6.01 18.62
N GLY A 97 -11.07 4.83 18.54
CA GLY A 97 -10.59 3.59 19.13
C GLY A 97 -9.53 2.88 18.27
N TRP A 98 -9.36 3.29 17.02
CA TRP A 98 -8.45 2.63 16.10
C TRP A 98 -7.00 2.66 16.59
N ARG A 99 -6.30 1.54 16.47
CA ARG A 99 -4.88 1.40 16.79
C ARG A 99 -4.18 0.66 15.67
N PRO A 100 -2.97 1.09 15.28
CA PRO A 100 -2.19 0.38 14.27
C PRO A 100 -1.77 -0.99 14.79
N ASP A 101 -1.80 -1.99 13.91
CA ASP A 101 -1.08 -3.24 14.09
C ASP A 101 0.38 -3.03 13.64
N GLU A 102 1.26 -2.71 14.60
CA GLU A 102 2.65 -2.33 14.34
C GLU A 102 3.46 -3.42 13.62
N GLU A 103 3.23 -4.69 13.97
CA GLU A 103 3.90 -5.82 13.33
C GLU A 103 3.48 -5.92 11.86
N ARG A 104 2.20 -5.73 11.57
CA ARG A 104 1.67 -5.73 10.21
C ARG A 104 2.18 -4.56 9.38
N LEU A 105 2.21 -3.35 9.95
CA LEU A 105 2.77 -2.17 9.28
C LEU A 105 4.25 -2.39 8.95
N THR A 106 5.00 -2.98 9.87
CA THR A 106 6.42 -3.32 9.68
C THR A 106 6.60 -4.38 8.59
N ALA A 107 5.79 -5.45 8.62
CA ALA A 107 5.79 -6.50 7.61
C ALA A 107 5.52 -5.96 6.20
N ALA A 108 4.52 -5.09 6.07
CA ALA A 108 4.18 -4.42 4.82
C ALA A 108 5.31 -3.52 4.32
N ASP A 109 5.90 -2.70 5.21
CA ASP A 109 7.00 -1.81 4.83
C ASP A 109 8.22 -2.57 4.30
N LEU A 110 8.56 -3.71 4.92
CA LEU A 110 9.64 -4.59 4.49
C LEU A 110 9.36 -5.23 3.14
N ASP A 111 8.17 -5.78 2.93
CA ASP A 111 7.83 -6.39 1.65
C ASP A 111 7.72 -5.37 0.52
N LEU A 112 7.31 -4.14 0.80
CA LEU A 112 7.35 -3.06 -0.19
C LEU A 112 8.79 -2.73 -0.63
N ASN A 113 9.80 -2.87 0.25
CA ASN A 113 11.20 -2.75 -0.18
C ASN A 113 11.60 -3.90 -1.11
N VAL A 114 11.20 -5.13 -0.78
CA VAL A 114 11.47 -6.30 -1.63
C VAL A 114 10.80 -6.13 -3.01
N LEU A 115 9.55 -5.71 -3.04
CA LEU A 115 8.83 -5.48 -4.30
C LEU A 115 9.45 -4.34 -5.12
N LEU A 116 9.98 -3.31 -4.47
CA LEU A 116 10.74 -2.24 -5.14
C LEU A 116 12.02 -2.79 -5.79
N ASP A 117 12.77 -3.63 -5.09
CA ASP A 117 13.98 -4.28 -5.62
C ASP A 117 13.65 -5.23 -6.80
N LEU A 118 12.45 -5.81 -6.79
CA LEU A 118 11.91 -6.65 -7.87
C LEU A 118 11.30 -5.85 -9.04
N GLY A 119 11.29 -4.51 -8.97
CA GLY A 119 10.88 -3.64 -10.08
C GLY A 119 9.45 -3.10 -10.00
N ALA A 120 8.81 -3.09 -8.83
CA ALA A 120 7.57 -2.35 -8.63
C ALA A 120 7.75 -0.85 -8.89
N ASP A 121 6.68 -0.18 -9.31
CA ASP A 121 6.69 1.25 -9.56
C ASP A 121 7.01 2.05 -8.29
N LYS A 122 8.01 2.95 -8.40
CA LYS A 122 8.49 3.77 -7.29
C LYS A 122 7.38 4.66 -6.72
N THR A 123 6.55 5.25 -7.57
CA THR A 123 5.46 6.15 -7.15
C THR A 123 4.52 5.41 -6.22
N THR A 124 4.08 4.23 -6.64
CA THR A 124 3.17 3.39 -5.86
C THR A 124 3.79 2.92 -4.56
N VAL A 125 5.03 2.41 -4.61
CA VAL A 125 5.71 1.93 -3.40
C VAL A 125 5.85 3.06 -2.37
N PHE A 126 6.33 4.24 -2.78
CA PHE A 126 6.52 5.35 -1.85
C PHE A 126 5.21 5.95 -1.36
N GLY A 127 4.15 5.97 -2.17
CA GLY A 127 2.80 6.33 -1.74
C GLY A 127 2.29 5.42 -0.62
N LEU A 128 2.42 4.10 -0.79
CA LEU A 128 2.04 3.12 0.24
C LEU A 128 2.93 3.18 1.49
N LYS A 129 4.25 3.42 1.34
CA LYS A 129 5.15 3.61 2.48
C LYS A 129 4.85 4.89 3.26
N ALA A 130 4.43 5.95 2.57
CA ALA A 130 3.94 7.17 3.21
C ALA A 130 2.66 6.88 4.01
N LEU A 131 1.73 6.10 3.44
CA LEU A 131 0.50 5.67 4.12
C LEU A 131 0.80 4.83 5.38
N ILE A 132 1.71 3.85 5.28
CA ILE A 132 2.15 3.04 6.42
C ILE A 132 2.73 3.92 7.54
N SER A 133 3.59 4.87 7.17
CA SER A 133 4.23 5.77 8.15
C SER A 133 3.21 6.69 8.81
N TRP A 134 2.26 7.21 8.03
CA TRP A 134 1.15 8.01 8.54
C TRP A 134 0.24 7.19 9.48
N MET A 135 -0.10 5.94 9.11
CA MET A 135 -0.87 5.00 9.94
C MET A 135 -0.16 4.69 11.28
N ALA A 136 1.17 4.61 11.27
CA ALA A 136 1.98 4.47 12.48
C ALA A 136 2.01 5.74 13.36
N GLY A 137 1.50 6.88 12.86
CA GLY A 137 1.59 8.17 13.53
C GLY A 137 2.97 8.83 13.42
N ASP A 138 3.75 8.50 12.39
CA ASP A 138 5.07 9.08 12.11
C ASP A 138 4.98 10.06 10.92
N PRO A 139 4.63 11.33 11.16
CA PRO A 139 4.52 12.33 10.10
C PRO A 139 5.87 12.60 9.43
N THR A 140 6.99 12.51 10.15
CA THR A 140 8.32 12.80 9.60
C THR A 140 8.71 11.75 8.57
N ARG A 141 8.52 10.47 8.88
CA ARG A 141 8.80 9.39 7.92
C ARG A 141 7.83 9.42 6.74
N ALA A 142 6.56 9.73 6.97
CA ALA A 142 5.59 9.91 5.88
C ALA A 142 6.07 10.98 4.88
N GLN A 143 6.59 12.11 5.37
CA GLN A 143 7.17 13.17 4.54
C GLN A 143 8.36 12.72 3.72
N ILE A 144 9.28 11.98 4.35
CA ILE A 144 10.46 11.45 3.68
C ILE A 144 10.03 10.52 2.53
N CYS A 145 9.02 9.66 2.76
CA CYS A 145 8.48 8.79 1.72
C CYS A 145 7.83 9.58 0.58
N LEU A 146 7.00 10.59 0.89
CA LEU A 146 6.38 11.45 -0.12
C LEU A 146 7.44 12.17 -0.98
N ALA A 147 8.50 12.68 -0.37
CA ALA A 147 9.59 13.38 -1.06
C ALA A 147 10.48 12.44 -1.90
N ALA A 148 10.58 11.17 -1.52
CA ALA A 148 11.31 10.15 -2.29
C ALA A 148 10.54 9.66 -3.52
N SER A 149 9.23 9.93 -3.58
CA SER A 149 8.39 9.58 -4.71
C SER A 149 8.57 10.55 -5.88
N PRO A 150 8.70 10.08 -7.14
CA PRO A 150 8.82 10.97 -8.30
C PRO A 150 7.52 11.73 -8.62
N SER A 151 6.37 11.22 -8.17
CA SER A 151 5.06 11.87 -8.26
C SER A 151 4.14 11.38 -7.13
N LEU A 152 2.90 11.86 -7.02
CA LEU A 152 1.96 11.34 -6.03
C LEU A 152 0.91 10.46 -6.72
N ASP A 153 0.76 9.23 -6.25
CA ASP A 153 -0.40 8.40 -6.54
C ASP A 153 -1.54 8.70 -5.54
N ALA A 154 -2.64 7.95 -5.62
CA ALA A 154 -3.80 8.18 -4.76
C ALA A 154 -3.45 8.11 -3.25
N ALA A 155 -2.62 7.15 -2.84
CA ALA A 155 -2.15 7.02 -1.46
C ALA A 155 -1.30 8.22 -1.05
N GLY A 156 -0.35 8.61 -1.91
CA GLY A 156 0.47 9.80 -1.69
C GLY A 156 -0.34 11.09 -1.55
N VAL A 157 -1.35 11.29 -2.41
CA VAL A 157 -2.25 12.46 -2.35
C VAL A 157 -3.03 12.48 -1.03
N CYS A 158 -3.62 11.36 -0.61
CA CYS A 158 -4.37 11.29 0.64
C CYS A 158 -3.51 11.59 1.86
N VAL A 159 -2.32 10.99 1.93
CA VAL A 159 -1.39 11.25 3.06
C VAL A 159 -0.93 12.70 3.07
N ALA A 160 -0.56 13.25 1.91
CA ALA A 160 -0.17 14.66 1.80
C ALA A 160 -1.30 15.60 2.20
N TRP A 161 -2.55 15.27 1.87
CA TRP A 161 -3.72 16.04 2.29
C TRP A 161 -3.92 15.98 3.81
N CYS A 162 -3.89 14.78 4.41
CA CYS A 162 -4.00 14.63 5.86
C CYS A 162 -2.92 15.44 6.60
N LEU A 163 -1.66 15.35 6.16
CA LEU A 163 -0.55 16.10 6.76
C LEU A 163 -0.66 17.61 6.55
N ARG A 164 -1.16 18.06 5.39
CA ARG A 164 -1.47 19.48 5.15
C ARG A 164 -2.47 20.02 6.16
N HIS A 165 -3.44 19.21 6.56
CA HIS A 165 -4.45 19.57 7.56
C HIS A 165 -4.02 19.25 9.01
N GLY A 166 -2.80 18.76 9.22
CA GLY A 166 -2.29 18.44 10.54
C GLY A 166 -3.00 17.24 11.19
N VAL A 167 -3.51 16.29 10.40
CA VAL A 167 -4.28 15.16 10.89
C VAL A 167 -3.51 13.84 10.76
N LEU A 168 -3.55 13.07 11.83
CA LEU A 168 -3.03 11.72 11.99
C LEU A 168 -4.17 10.73 12.30
N PRO A 169 -3.93 9.41 12.25
CA PRO A 169 -4.93 8.40 12.56
C PRO A 169 -5.64 8.61 13.91
N ALA A 170 -6.89 8.16 13.99
CA ALA A 170 -7.78 8.32 15.15
C ALA A 170 -7.99 9.78 15.57
N GLY A 171 -8.04 10.70 14.59
CA GLY A 171 -8.26 12.13 14.81
C GLY A 171 -7.14 12.84 15.56
N ARG A 172 -5.95 12.24 15.67
CA ARG A 172 -4.80 12.86 16.33
C ARG A 172 -4.28 14.04 15.52
N GLU A 173 -3.73 15.03 16.18
CA GLU A 173 -3.21 16.23 15.53
C GLU A 173 -1.68 16.20 15.41
N THR A 174 -1.16 16.85 14.38
CA THR A 174 0.27 17.13 14.17
C THR A 174 0.44 18.52 13.59
N THR A 175 1.69 19.00 13.52
CA THR A 175 1.96 20.29 12.88
C THR A 175 1.61 20.21 11.40
N PRO A 176 0.73 21.10 10.89
CA PRO A 176 0.38 21.14 9.49
C PRO A 176 1.60 21.29 8.59
N MET A 177 1.61 20.55 7.50
CA MET A 177 2.63 20.67 6.47
C MET A 177 2.25 21.66 5.38
N THR A 178 3.26 22.29 4.79
CA THR A 178 3.09 23.08 3.57
C THR A 178 3.17 22.18 2.34
N ALA A 179 2.05 21.51 2.01
CA ALA A 179 1.87 20.75 0.77
C ALA A 179 0.70 21.32 -0.04
N ASN A 180 0.90 21.51 -1.35
CA ASN A 180 -0.19 21.90 -2.27
C ASN A 180 -0.67 20.68 -3.06
N VAL A 181 -1.67 19.99 -2.51
CA VAL A 181 -2.30 18.81 -3.12
C VAL A 181 -3.81 19.01 -3.23
N PRO A 182 -4.48 18.41 -4.24
CA PRO A 182 -5.93 18.44 -4.35
C PRO A 182 -6.59 17.78 -3.13
N ASP A 183 -7.86 18.12 -2.88
CA ASP A 183 -8.68 17.40 -1.91
C ASP A 183 -9.13 16.06 -2.51
N PRO A 184 -8.66 14.91 -1.97
CA PRO A 184 -9.03 13.60 -2.51
C PRO A 184 -10.42 13.13 -2.05
N PHE A 185 -11.07 13.85 -1.14
CA PHE A 185 -12.39 13.51 -0.58
C PHE A 185 -13.50 14.43 -1.09
N ALA A 186 -13.18 15.42 -1.93
CA ALA A 186 -14.16 16.24 -2.62
C ALA A 186 -14.73 15.46 -3.81
N ALA A 187 -15.98 15.02 -3.69
CA ALA A 187 -16.75 14.35 -4.73
C ALA A 187 -17.11 15.27 -5.91
#